data_AF-A0A966NF74-F1
#
_entry.id   AF-A0A966NF74-F1
#
_cell.length_a   1.000
_cell.length_b   1.000
_cell.length_c   1.000
_cell.angle_alpha   90.00
_cell.angle_beta   90.00
_cell.angle_gamma   90.00
#
_symmetry.space_group_name_H-M   'P 1'
#
loop_
_entity.id
_entity.type
_entity.pdbx_description
1 polymer ?
#
loop_
_entity_poly.entity_id
_entity_poly.type
_entity_poly.pdbx_seq_one_letter_code
_entity_poly.pdbx_strand_id
1 'polypeptide(L)'
;MSQDDSQFEAEPQDDQSSSMIEFPSIDVDGPRFETIVESAAWGEASSDDLAVLAAHEEAWRRVLVSRLTETDESLDRIRSQRRPDDQQIITDLEHEQRMLEIALDRLLGIEPEPGELTPGQNLLQLSWVTGRLVAWLGGPDAPVATTEQLRAALEATDAPDMWSGRAPVPLPNGDKAIALEANTADILGWLLSLAADPPEEPIGPSARWLSIVAAFAVSLAARGAMIPTIRRSRAGRRTPNRTAFAVTWTPALVDAEHLKRVADAMPGAVAALSPSVDGATM
;
A
#
# COMPACT_ATOMS: atom_id res chain seq x y z
N MET A 1 -50.17 61.04 -46.60
CA MET A 1 -50.56 60.57 -45.26
C MET A 1 -49.79 59.29 -45.04
N SER A 2 -48.59 59.42 -44.46
CA SER A 2 -48.27 59.16 -43.03
C SER A 2 -47.86 57.70 -42.86
N GLN A 3 -46.57 57.41 -42.63
CA GLN A 3 -45.96 57.19 -41.29
C GLN A 3 -46.60 55.98 -40.59
N ASP A 4 -45.92 54.99 -40.01
CA ASP A 4 -44.54 54.83 -39.53
C ASP A 4 -44.35 53.33 -39.21
N ASP A 5 -43.22 53.00 -38.59
CA ASP A 5 -42.91 51.79 -37.81
C ASP A 5 -42.01 50.74 -38.48
N SER A 6 -40.73 51.10 -38.38
CA SER A 6 -39.59 50.20 -38.27
C SER A 6 -39.76 49.24 -37.09
N GLN A 7 -39.53 47.95 -37.31
CA GLN A 7 -39.29 47.00 -36.22
C GLN A 7 -38.07 46.13 -36.53
N PHE A 8 -37.08 46.29 -35.67
CA PHE A 8 -35.88 45.50 -35.45
C PHE A 8 -36.20 44.06 -35.02
N GLU A 9 -35.40 43.09 -35.45
CA GLU A 9 -34.90 41.96 -34.62
C GLU A 9 -33.85 41.18 -35.44
N ALA A 10 -32.57 41.54 -35.33
CA ALA A 10 -31.60 41.05 -34.35
C ALA A 10 -31.06 39.65 -34.72
N GLU A 11 -29.96 39.66 -35.48
CA GLU A 11 -29.03 38.53 -35.57
C GLU A 11 -28.55 38.15 -34.17
N PRO A 12 -28.42 36.85 -33.84
CA PRO A 12 -27.78 36.45 -32.60
C PRO A 12 -26.28 36.77 -32.74
N GLN A 13 -25.83 37.81 -32.02
CA GLN A 13 -24.41 37.97 -31.74
C GLN A 13 -23.98 36.79 -30.88
N ASP A 14 -23.14 35.93 -31.48
CA ASP A 14 -22.30 34.98 -30.77
C ASP A 14 -21.44 35.75 -29.77
N ASP A 15 -21.94 35.87 -28.54
CA ASP A 15 -21.17 36.30 -27.38
C ASP A 15 -20.28 35.12 -26.97
N GLN A 16 -19.26 34.84 -27.80
CA GLN A 16 -18.10 34.05 -27.39
C GLN A 16 -17.23 34.89 -26.47
N SER A 17 -17.77 35.22 -25.30
CA SER A 17 -16.99 35.52 -24.12
C SER A 17 -16.34 34.23 -23.65
N SER A 18 -15.33 33.77 -24.41
CA SER A 18 -14.33 32.81 -23.92
C SER A 18 -13.62 33.47 -22.75
N SER A 19 -14.10 33.20 -21.55
CA SER A 19 -13.37 33.45 -20.32
C SER A 19 -12.06 32.66 -20.40
N MET A 20 -10.99 33.29 -20.89
CA MET A 20 -9.64 32.84 -20.59
C MET A 20 -9.56 32.77 -19.06
N ILE A 21 -9.50 31.55 -18.54
CA ILE A 21 -9.16 31.34 -17.13
C ILE A 21 -7.73 31.88 -17.01
N GLU A 22 -7.61 33.10 -16.50
CA GLU A 22 -6.34 33.76 -16.27
C GLU A 22 -5.72 33.09 -15.05
N PHE A 23 -4.99 31.99 -15.28
CA PHE A 23 -4.28 31.30 -14.23
C PHE A 23 -3.22 32.25 -13.64
N PRO A 24 -3.09 32.34 -12.32
CA PRO A 24 -2.12 33.23 -11.69
C PRO A 24 -0.73 32.89 -12.22
N SER A 25 -0.03 33.89 -12.78
CA SER A 25 1.37 33.76 -13.23
C SER A 25 2.24 33.34 -12.04
N ILE A 26 2.53 32.04 -11.94
CA ILE A 26 3.41 31.48 -10.92
C ILE A 26 4.82 31.34 -11.50
N ASP A 27 5.82 31.62 -10.67
CA ASP A 27 7.21 31.31 -10.99
C ASP A 27 7.41 29.79 -10.88
N VAL A 28 7.44 29.11 -12.03
CA VAL A 28 7.57 27.65 -12.13
C VAL A 28 8.95 27.13 -11.73
N ASP A 29 9.94 28.03 -11.58
CA ASP A 29 11.28 27.71 -11.08
C ASP A 29 11.47 28.17 -9.62
N GLY A 30 10.41 28.69 -8.99
CA GLY A 30 10.44 29.24 -7.65
C GLY A 30 10.03 28.24 -6.56
N PRO A 31 10.41 28.50 -5.29
CA PRO A 31 10.14 27.61 -4.16
C PRO A 31 8.65 27.41 -3.88
N ARG A 32 7.81 28.36 -4.30
CA ARG A 32 6.35 28.23 -4.17
C ARG A 32 5.81 27.13 -5.08
N PHE A 33 6.29 27.03 -6.31
CA PHE A 33 5.88 25.98 -7.23
C PHE A 33 6.38 24.62 -6.73
N GLU A 34 7.62 24.54 -6.24
CA GLU A 34 8.14 23.31 -5.61
C GLU A 34 7.30 22.85 -4.42
N THR A 35 6.88 23.77 -3.54
CA THR A 35 6.02 23.45 -2.40
C THR A 35 4.68 22.87 -2.85
N ILE A 36 4.10 23.42 -3.92
CA ILE A 36 2.84 22.92 -4.47
C ILE A 36 3.03 21.52 -5.08
N VAL A 37 4.13 21.29 -5.80
CA VAL A 37 4.49 19.97 -6.34
C VAL A 37 4.67 18.95 -5.22
N GLU A 38 5.35 19.33 -4.14
CA GLU A 38 5.54 18.49 -2.95
C GLU A 38 4.19 18.14 -2.32
N SER A 39 3.35 19.14 -1.99
CA SER A 39 2.01 18.90 -1.45
C SER A 39 1.16 18.01 -2.37
N ALA A 40 1.29 18.13 -3.69
CA ALA A 40 0.59 17.26 -4.62
C ALA A 40 1.11 15.82 -4.61
N ALA A 41 2.43 15.61 -4.45
CA ALA A 41 3.02 14.29 -4.30
C ALA A 41 2.52 13.60 -3.02
N TRP A 42 2.37 14.36 -1.92
CA TRP A 42 1.83 13.89 -0.65
C TRP A 42 0.29 13.78 -0.60
N GLY A 43 -0.42 14.15 -1.66
CA GLY A 43 -1.90 14.12 -1.68
C GLY A 43 -2.57 15.24 -0.87
N GLU A 44 -1.81 16.26 -0.46
CA GLU A 44 -2.25 17.37 0.39
C GLU A 44 -2.57 18.65 -0.40
N ALA A 45 -2.30 18.67 -1.71
CA ALA A 45 -2.57 19.84 -2.55
C ALA A 45 -4.07 20.15 -2.66
N SER A 46 -4.39 21.45 -2.61
CA SER A 46 -5.76 21.92 -2.83
C SER A 46 -6.19 21.76 -4.30
N SER A 47 -7.50 21.82 -4.58
CA SER A 47 -7.99 21.78 -5.96
C SER A 47 -7.47 22.96 -6.81
N ASP A 48 -7.26 24.12 -6.19
CA ASP A 48 -6.69 25.29 -6.86
C ASP A 48 -5.21 25.06 -7.19
N ASP A 49 -4.46 24.45 -6.27
CA ASP A 49 -3.05 24.07 -6.48
C ASP A 49 -2.90 23.03 -7.60
N LEU A 50 -3.77 22.02 -7.63
CA LEU A 50 -3.81 21.03 -8.71
C LEU A 50 -4.15 21.67 -10.05
N ALA A 51 -5.02 22.68 -10.09
CA ALA A 51 -5.33 23.41 -11.31
C ALA A 51 -4.10 24.21 -11.82
N VAL A 52 -3.32 24.80 -10.91
CA VAL A 52 -2.05 25.46 -11.25
C VAL A 52 -1.05 24.45 -11.81
N LEU A 53 -0.90 23.28 -11.17
CA LEU A 53 0.01 22.23 -11.66
C LEU A 53 -0.41 21.68 -13.04
N ALA A 54 -1.71 21.45 -13.26
CA ALA A 54 -2.24 21.01 -14.53
C ALA A 54 -2.00 22.02 -15.66
N ALA A 55 -2.00 23.32 -15.36
CA ALA A 55 -1.64 24.37 -16.32
C ALA A 55 -0.13 24.40 -16.66
N HIS A 56 0.71 23.75 -15.85
CA HIS A 56 2.17 23.77 -15.94
C HIS A 56 2.79 22.36 -15.90
N GLU A 57 2.22 21.43 -16.66
CA GLU A 57 2.57 19.99 -16.64
C GLU A 57 4.07 19.69 -16.85
N GLU A 58 4.72 20.35 -17.81
CA GLU A 58 6.16 20.15 -18.07
C GLU A 58 7.04 20.57 -16.88
N ALA A 59 6.69 21.68 -16.22
CA ALA A 59 7.40 22.14 -15.04
C ALA A 59 7.14 21.22 -13.85
N TRP A 60 5.89 20.77 -13.67
CA TRP A 60 5.52 19.80 -12.64
C TRP A 60 6.33 18.52 -12.78
N ARG A 61 6.35 17.93 -13.99
CA ARG A 61 7.14 16.73 -14.29
C ARG A 61 8.62 16.90 -13.97
N ARG A 62 9.20 18.03 -14.39
CA ARG A 62 10.62 18.32 -14.17
C ARG A 62 10.96 18.39 -12.68
N VAL A 63 10.13 19.04 -11.87
CA VAL A 63 10.35 19.12 -10.41
C VAL A 63 10.25 17.75 -9.76
N LEU A 64 9.25 16.93 -10.12
CA LEU A 64 9.14 15.55 -9.62
C LEU A 64 10.37 14.71 -9.95
N VAL A 65 10.86 14.76 -11.20
CA VAL A 65 12.06 14.02 -11.62
C VAL A 65 13.32 14.52 -10.90
N SER A 66 13.46 15.84 -10.72
CA SER A 66 14.58 16.41 -9.96
C SER A 66 14.57 15.92 -8.52
N ARG A 67 13.41 15.96 -7.87
CA ARG A 67 13.24 15.50 -6.48
C ARG A 67 13.54 14.01 -6.34
N LEU A 68 13.00 13.18 -7.24
CA LEU A 68 13.28 11.73 -7.22
C LEU A 68 14.79 11.46 -7.33
N THR A 69 15.48 12.19 -8.22
CA THR A 69 16.93 12.08 -8.37
C THR A 69 17.68 12.51 -7.10
N GLU A 70 17.28 13.60 -6.45
CA GLU A 70 17.86 14.07 -5.18
C GLU A 70 17.66 13.06 -4.03
N THR A 71 16.49 12.42 -3.97
CA THR A 71 16.14 11.39 -2.98
C THR A 71 16.97 10.12 -3.21
N ASP A 72 17.10 9.67 -4.47
CA ASP A 72 17.94 8.54 -4.86
C ASP A 72 19.40 8.75 -4.48
N GLU A 73 19.96 9.91 -4.82
CA GLU A 73 21.33 10.27 -4.48
C GLU A 73 21.55 10.30 -2.95
N SER A 74 20.53 10.71 -2.19
CA SER A 74 20.57 10.76 -0.74
C SER A 74 20.52 9.35 -0.12
N LEU A 75 19.67 8.47 -0.65
CA LEU A 75 19.62 7.05 -0.27
C LEU A 75 20.95 6.35 -0.55
N ASP A 76 21.51 6.53 -1.74
CA ASP A 76 22.81 5.95 -2.12
C ASP A 76 23.93 6.44 -1.20
N ARG A 77 23.96 7.75 -0.92
CA ARG A 77 24.92 8.35 -0.01
C ARG A 77 24.83 7.75 1.39
N ILE A 78 23.63 7.62 1.96
CA ILE A 78 23.43 7.09 3.32
C ILE A 78 23.78 5.61 3.38
N ARG A 79 23.29 4.80 2.43
CA ARG A 79 23.60 3.36 2.35
C ARG A 79 25.09 3.09 2.21
N SER A 80 25.84 3.99 1.55
CA SER A 80 27.30 3.89 1.45
C SER A 80 28.04 4.11 2.77
N GLN A 81 27.48 4.91 3.69
CA GLN A 81 28.12 5.27 4.97
C GLN A 81 27.95 4.22 6.07
N ARG A 82 26.98 3.30 5.94
CA ARG A 82 26.72 2.15 6.83
C ARG A 82 26.73 2.50 8.34
N ARG A 83 26.00 3.54 8.75
CA ARG A 83 25.87 3.86 10.18
C ARG A 83 24.66 3.11 10.78
N PRO A 84 24.77 2.63 12.03
CA PRO A 84 23.67 1.91 12.70
C PRO A 84 22.40 2.75 12.89
N ASP A 85 22.54 4.08 13.04
CA ASP A 85 21.43 4.97 13.42
C ASP A 85 20.64 5.52 12.21
N ASP A 86 21.05 5.21 10.98
CA ASP A 86 20.47 5.78 9.76
C ASP A 86 19.17 5.07 9.32
N GLN A 87 18.75 4.00 10.01
CA GLN A 87 17.62 3.16 9.58
C GLN A 87 16.30 3.94 9.48
N GLN A 88 16.04 4.86 10.41
CA GLN A 88 14.85 5.71 10.35
C GLN A 88 14.90 6.63 9.13
N ILE A 89 16.05 7.26 8.88
CA ILE A 89 16.24 8.18 7.75
C ILE A 89 16.07 7.44 6.42
N ILE A 90 16.61 6.23 6.31
CA ILE A 90 16.42 5.37 5.13
C ILE A 90 14.93 5.09 4.91
N THR A 91 14.20 4.74 5.98
CA THR A 91 12.76 4.45 5.89
C THR A 91 11.97 5.68 5.43
N ASP A 92 12.29 6.86 5.96
CA ASP A 92 11.63 8.12 5.59
C ASP A 92 11.92 8.49 4.13
N LEU A 93 13.17 8.36 3.68
CA LEU A 93 13.55 8.62 2.29
C LEU A 93 12.98 7.59 1.30
N GLU A 94 12.89 6.32 1.68
CA GLU A 94 12.21 5.28 0.88
C GLU A 94 10.72 5.57 0.76
N HIS A 95 10.11 6.14 1.80
CA HIS A 95 8.72 6.58 1.76
C HIS A 95 8.55 7.77 0.80
N GLU A 96 9.41 8.79 0.91
CA GLU A 96 9.42 9.95 0.02
C GLU A 96 9.64 9.55 -1.45
N GLN A 97 10.63 8.69 -1.74
CA GLN A 97 10.90 8.15 -3.08
C GLN A 97 9.62 7.54 -3.68
N ARG A 98 8.94 6.68 -2.92
CA ARG A 98 7.70 6.04 -3.37
C ARG A 98 6.60 7.06 -3.66
N MET A 99 6.43 8.09 -2.83
CA MET A 99 5.39 9.09 -3.06
C MET A 99 5.67 9.90 -4.34
N LEU A 100 6.94 10.21 -4.62
CA LEU A 100 7.38 10.89 -5.84
C LEU A 100 7.19 10.04 -7.09
N GLU A 101 7.52 8.74 -7.04
CA GLU A 101 7.28 7.78 -8.13
C GLU A 101 5.80 7.70 -8.47
N ILE A 102 4.95 7.48 -7.45
CA ILE A 102 3.50 7.39 -7.64
C ILE A 102 2.96 8.71 -8.23
N ALA A 103 3.44 9.86 -7.77
CA ALA A 103 3.02 11.16 -8.31
C ALA A 103 3.41 11.32 -9.78
N LEU A 104 4.60 10.86 -10.17
CA LEU A 104 5.08 10.89 -11.55
C LEU A 104 4.30 9.93 -12.44
N ASP A 105 4.00 8.72 -11.97
CA ASP A 105 3.21 7.74 -12.73
C ASP A 105 1.80 8.23 -13.01
N ARG A 106 1.14 8.85 -12.01
CA ARG A 106 -0.15 9.53 -12.18
C ARG A 106 -0.08 10.63 -13.25
N LEU A 107 0.98 11.43 -13.24
CA LEU A 107 1.18 12.50 -14.22
C LEU A 107 1.40 11.96 -15.64
N LEU A 108 2.11 10.84 -15.76
CA LEU A 108 2.39 10.19 -17.04
C LEU A 108 1.21 9.33 -17.55
N GLY A 109 0.14 9.19 -16.76
CA GLY A 109 -0.98 8.30 -17.07
C GLY A 109 -0.56 6.83 -17.13
N ILE A 110 0.49 6.46 -16.40
CA ILE A 110 0.91 5.07 -16.24
C ILE A 110 -0.11 4.43 -15.31
N GLU A 111 -0.87 3.46 -15.83
CA GLU A 111 -1.77 2.68 -15.00
C GLU A 111 -0.96 1.88 -13.99
N PRO A 112 -1.34 1.88 -12.70
CA PRO A 112 -0.64 1.12 -11.67
C PRO A 112 -0.60 -0.36 -12.08
N GLU A 113 0.53 -1.02 -11.84
CA GLU A 113 0.63 -2.46 -12.05
C GLU A 113 -0.47 -3.17 -11.22
N PRO A 114 -1.07 -4.28 -11.70
CA PRO A 114 -2.15 -4.94 -10.98
C PRO A 114 -1.74 -5.31 -9.55
N GLY A 115 -2.32 -4.60 -8.57
CA GLY A 115 -2.02 -4.71 -7.14
C GLY A 115 -1.29 -3.50 -6.53
N GLU A 116 -0.84 -2.54 -7.34
CA GLU A 116 -0.32 -1.27 -6.88
C GLU A 116 -1.46 -0.35 -6.39
N LEU A 117 -1.20 0.32 -5.27
CA LEU A 117 -2.24 0.97 -4.50
C LEU A 117 -2.68 2.26 -5.20
N THR A 118 -3.89 2.26 -5.74
CA THR A 118 -4.51 3.51 -6.20
C THR A 118 -4.84 4.38 -4.97
N PRO A 119 -4.37 5.64 -4.92
CA PRO A 119 -4.65 6.53 -3.80
C PRO A 119 -6.13 6.82 -3.65
N GLY A 120 -6.58 7.03 -2.42
CA GLY A 120 -7.99 7.21 -2.09
C GLY A 120 -8.80 5.90 -2.11
N GLN A 121 -8.22 4.79 -2.59
CA GLN A 121 -8.91 3.51 -2.68
C GLN A 121 -8.53 2.58 -1.51
N ASN A 122 -9.57 2.07 -0.84
CA ASN A 122 -9.41 1.01 0.15
C ASN A 122 -9.30 -0.35 -0.55
N LEU A 123 -8.15 -1.01 -0.40
CA LEU A 123 -7.97 -2.40 -0.84
C LEU A 123 -7.86 -3.35 0.36
N LEU A 124 -8.22 -4.62 0.14
CA LEU A 124 -8.09 -5.67 1.15
C LEU A 124 -6.62 -5.97 1.45
N GLN A 125 -6.17 -5.61 2.64
CA GLN A 125 -4.84 -5.91 3.17
C GLN A 125 -4.90 -7.06 4.17
N LEU A 126 -3.80 -7.80 4.28
CA LEU A 126 -3.62 -8.85 5.28
C LEU A 126 -2.31 -8.62 6.06
N SER A 127 -2.42 -8.61 7.39
CA SER A 127 -1.26 -8.67 8.29
C SER A 127 -1.19 -10.02 8.98
N TRP A 128 0.01 -10.47 9.34
CA TRP A 128 0.20 -11.75 10.03
C TRP A 128 0.71 -11.54 11.47
N VAL A 129 0.06 -12.21 12.43
CA VAL A 129 0.45 -12.18 13.85
C VAL A 129 0.24 -13.54 14.48
N THR A 130 1.33 -14.19 14.89
CA THR A 130 1.31 -15.39 15.76
C THR A 130 0.33 -16.48 15.27
N GLY A 131 0.43 -16.89 14.00
CA GLY A 131 -0.43 -17.94 13.43
C GLY A 131 -1.88 -17.51 13.16
N ARG A 132 -2.16 -16.21 13.24
CA ARG A 132 -3.41 -15.59 12.79
C ARG A 132 -3.12 -14.62 11.67
N LEU A 133 -4.09 -14.47 10.78
CA LEU A 133 -4.11 -13.39 9.81
C LEU A 133 -5.17 -12.38 10.21
N VAL A 134 -4.87 -11.13 9.89
CA VAL A 134 -5.68 -9.96 10.22
C VAL A 134 -6.01 -9.25 8.93
N ALA A 135 -7.29 -9.22 8.58
CA ALA A 135 -7.82 -8.49 7.46
C ALA A 135 -8.20 -7.07 7.87
N TRP A 136 -7.86 -6.11 7.02
CA TRP A 136 -8.20 -4.70 7.17
C TRP A 136 -8.23 -4.05 5.78
N LEU A 137 -8.86 -2.88 5.68
CA LEU A 137 -8.88 -2.09 4.45
C LEU A 137 -7.94 -0.91 4.56
N GLY A 138 -7.16 -0.68 3.51
CA GLY A 138 -6.32 0.50 3.42
C GLY A 138 -5.58 0.65 2.10
N GLY A 139 -5.19 1.89 1.83
CA GLY A 139 -4.39 2.36 0.71
C GLY A 139 -3.89 3.79 1.01
N PRO A 140 -2.95 4.33 0.23
CA PRO A 140 -2.52 5.72 0.35
C PRO A 140 -3.75 6.64 0.27
N ASP A 141 -3.86 7.61 1.17
CA ASP A 141 -4.95 8.59 1.21
C ASP A 141 -6.38 8.02 1.27
N ALA A 142 -6.52 6.73 1.54
CA ALA A 142 -7.83 6.09 1.59
C ALA A 142 -8.56 6.47 2.90
N PRO A 143 -9.86 6.79 2.84
CA PRO A 143 -10.63 7.12 4.02
C PRO A 143 -10.78 5.91 4.96
N VAL A 144 -10.91 6.16 6.26
CA VAL A 144 -11.11 5.10 7.26
C VAL A 144 -12.36 4.27 6.91
N ALA A 145 -12.15 2.97 6.68
CA ALA A 145 -13.22 2.05 6.32
C ALA A 145 -14.02 1.56 7.54
N THR A 146 -15.29 1.23 7.29
CA THR A 146 -16.21 0.63 8.26
C THR A 146 -16.09 -0.90 8.33
N THR A 147 -16.71 -1.51 9.34
CA THR A 147 -16.73 -2.98 9.48
C THR A 147 -17.51 -3.63 8.33
N GLU A 148 -18.61 -2.99 7.92
CA GLU A 148 -19.46 -3.43 6.81
C GLU A 148 -18.70 -3.46 5.49
N GLN A 149 -17.90 -2.41 5.21
CA GLN A 149 -17.04 -2.36 4.03
C GLN A 149 -15.96 -3.45 4.07
N LEU A 150 -15.33 -3.70 5.22
CA LEU A 150 -14.35 -4.78 5.36
C LEU A 150 -14.98 -6.17 5.15
N ARG A 151 -16.20 -6.39 5.65
CA ARG A 151 -16.92 -7.64 5.42
C ARG A 151 -17.31 -7.82 3.95
N ALA A 152 -17.79 -6.75 3.30
CA ALA A 152 -18.10 -6.79 1.88
C ALA A 152 -16.87 -7.11 1.03
N ALA A 153 -15.71 -6.53 1.36
CA ALA A 153 -14.45 -6.83 0.67
C ALA A 153 -13.99 -8.28 0.89
N LEU A 154 -14.20 -8.85 2.07
CA LEU A 154 -13.93 -10.27 2.33
C LEU A 154 -14.89 -11.17 1.54
N GLU A 155 -16.18 -10.85 1.52
CA GLU A 155 -17.21 -11.57 0.77
C GLU A 155 -16.95 -11.55 -0.74
N ALA A 156 -16.52 -10.41 -1.29
CA ALA A 156 -16.15 -10.25 -2.70
C ALA A 156 -14.98 -11.17 -3.13
N THR A 157 -14.23 -11.72 -2.17
CA THR A 157 -13.14 -12.67 -2.40
C THR A 157 -13.47 -14.10 -2.00
N ASP A 158 -14.74 -14.41 -1.73
CA ASP A 158 -15.20 -15.69 -1.20
C ASP A 158 -14.48 -16.11 0.10
N ALA A 159 -14.12 -15.15 0.95
CA ALA A 159 -13.48 -15.44 2.22
C ALA A 159 -14.44 -16.18 3.18
N PRO A 160 -13.95 -17.13 3.98
CA PRO A 160 -14.81 -17.93 4.85
C PRO A 160 -15.34 -17.14 6.06
N ASP A 161 -16.54 -17.43 6.54
CA ASP A 161 -17.26 -16.65 7.57
C ASP A 161 -16.63 -16.60 8.99
N MET A 162 -15.50 -17.26 9.22
CA MET A 162 -14.90 -17.42 10.57
C MET A 162 -14.08 -16.22 11.08
N TRP A 163 -14.16 -15.08 10.38
CA TRP A 163 -13.50 -13.84 10.77
C TRP A 163 -14.14 -13.22 12.02
N SER A 164 -13.31 -12.81 12.97
CA SER A 164 -13.75 -12.27 14.26
C SER A 164 -13.12 -10.91 14.56
N GLY A 165 -13.82 -10.06 15.31
CA GLY A 165 -13.35 -8.71 15.61
C GLY A 165 -12.04 -8.70 16.41
N ARG A 166 -11.15 -7.76 16.08
CA ARG A 166 -9.85 -7.57 16.74
C ARG A 166 -9.57 -6.07 16.98
N ALA A 167 -8.59 -5.79 17.85
CA ALA A 167 -7.99 -4.47 17.99
C ALA A 167 -7.55 -3.87 16.62
N PRO A 168 -7.93 -2.61 16.31
CA PRO A 168 -7.61 -1.95 15.04
C PRO A 168 -6.13 -1.97 14.66
N VAL A 169 -5.85 -1.91 13.35
CA VAL A 169 -4.49 -1.75 12.83
C VAL A 169 -4.12 -0.26 12.82
N PRO A 170 -2.99 0.14 13.45
CA PRO A 170 -2.50 1.51 13.35
C PRO A 170 -2.01 1.78 11.92
N LEU A 171 -2.46 2.88 11.33
CA LEU A 171 -2.03 3.34 10.02
C LEU A 171 -0.90 4.38 10.16
N PRO A 172 -0.04 4.56 9.14
CA PRO A 172 1.07 5.53 9.19
C PRO A 172 0.62 6.98 9.44
N ASN A 173 -0.57 7.34 8.95
CA ASN A 173 -1.17 8.67 9.13
C ASN A 173 -1.73 8.89 10.56
N GLY A 174 -1.63 7.89 11.46
CA GLY A 174 -2.15 7.95 12.83
C GLY A 174 -3.58 7.44 12.99
N ASP A 175 -4.30 7.19 11.89
CA ASP A 175 -5.63 6.60 11.93
C ASP A 175 -5.59 5.12 12.34
N LYS A 176 -6.77 4.57 12.62
CA LYS A 176 -6.94 3.17 13.04
C LYS A 176 -7.90 2.46 12.11
N ALA A 177 -7.39 1.53 11.32
CA ALA A 177 -8.20 0.69 10.45
C ALA A 177 -8.89 -0.41 11.25
N ILE A 178 -10.19 -0.60 11.00
CA ILE A 178 -10.96 -1.70 11.58
C ILE A 178 -10.35 -3.03 11.10
N ALA A 179 -10.31 -4.00 12.00
CA ALA A 179 -9.60 -5.25 11.78
C ALA A 179 -10.44 -6.47 12.16
N LEU A 180 -10.41 -7.49 11.31
CA LEU A 180 -10.94 -8.82 11.61
C LEU A 180 -9.79 -9.84 11.58
N GLU A 181 -9.87 -10.88 12.41
CA GLU A 181 -8.86 -11.94 12.46
C GLU A 181 -9.44 -13.33 12.29
N ALA A 182 -8.64 -14.21 11.68
CA ALA A 182 -8.90 -15.63 11.56
C ALA A 182 -7.61 -16.44 11.80
N ASN A 183 -7.75 -17.69 12.25
CA ASN A 183 -6.62 -18.59 12.36
C ASN A 183 -6.09 -18.92 10.97
N THR A 184 -4.78 -18.86 10.76
CA THR A 184 -4.19 -19.14 9.44
C THR A 184 -4.63 -20.51 8.93
N ALA A 185 -4.67 -21.54 9.77
CA ALA A 185 -5.06 -22.90 9.38
C ALA A 185 -6.46 -22.99 8.77
N ASP A 186 -7.37 -22.13 9.21
CA ASP A 186 -8.78 -22.15 8.81
C ASP A 186 -9.00 -21.45 7.45
N ILE A 187 -8.09 -20.58 7.04
CA ILE A 187 -8.21 -19.76 5.83
C ILE A 187 -7.13 -20.06 4.78
N LEU A 188 -6.24 -21.03 5.01
CA LEU A 188 -5.21 -21.43 4.06
C LEU A 188 -5.79 -21.78 2.68
N GLY A 189 -6.94 -22.45 2.64
CA GLY A 189 -7.62 -22.79 1.38
C GLY A 189 -8.03 -21.56 0.58
N TRP A 190 -8.50 -20.52 1.26
CA TRP A 190 -8.85 -19.23 0.64
C TRP A 190 -7.61 -18.48 0.13
N LEU A 191 -6.50 -18.47 0.87
CA LEU A 191 -5.26 -17.89 0.35
C LEU A 191 -4.76 -18.59 -0.91
N LEU A 192 -4.95 -19.91 -1.01
CA LEU A 192 -4.60 -20.66 -2.21
C LEU A 192 -5.52 -20.31 -3.40
N SER A 193 -6.81 -20.07 -3.16
CA SER A 193 -7.71 -19.63 -4.25
C SER A 193 -7.29 -18.27 -4.78
N LEU A 194 -6.99 -17.30 -3.91
CA LEU A 194 -6.47 -15.98 -4.32
C LEU A 194 -5.18 -16.05 -5.15
N ALA A 195 -4.31 -17.03 -4.88
CA ALA A 195 -3.08 -17.22 -5.62
C ALA A 195 -3.33 -17.83 -7.01
N ALA A 196 -4.25 -18.81 -7.08
CA ALA A 196 -4.55 -19.58 -8.29
C ALA A 196 -5.48 -18.84 -9.27
N ASP A 197 -6.46 -18.11 -8.72
CA ASP A 197 -7.49 -17.37 -9.45
C ASP A 197 -7.62 -15.97 -8.81
N PRO A 198 -6.81 -15.00 -9.27
CA PRO A 198 -6.85 -13.64 -8.73
C PRO A 198 -8.25 -13.02 -8.94
N PRO A 199 -8.82 -12.35 -7.92
CA PRO A 199 -10.13 -11.73 -8.05
C PRO A 199 -10.13 -10.61 -9.11
N GLU A 200 -11.31 -10.37 -9.71
CA GLU A 200 -11.50 -9.27 -10.67
C GLU A 200 -11.28 -7.90 -10.01
N GLU A 201 -11.74 -7.74 -8.76
CA GLU A 201 -11.42 -6.58 -7.94
C GLU A 201 -10.03 -6.73 -7.31
N PRO A 202 -9.15 -5.70 -7.40
CA PRO A 202 -7.79 -5.82 -6.92
C PRO A 202 -7.75 -5.97 -5.39
N ILE A 203 -7.01 -6.96 -4.91
CA ILE A 203 -6.62 -7.07 -3.50
C ILE A 203 -5.34 -6.28 -3.24
N GLY A 204 -5.13 -5.89 -1.98
CA GLY A 204 -3.94 -5.15 -1.59
C GLY A 204 -2.64 -5.97 -1.73
N PRO A 205 -1.47 -5.32 -1.85
CA PRO A 205 -0.18 -5.98 -2.01
C PRO A 205 0.10 -7.02 -0.93
N SER A 206 -0.27 -6.73 0.32
CA SER A 206 -0.02 -7.65 1.44
C SER A 206 -0.85 -8.93 1.35
N ALA A 207 -2.11 -8.82 0.93
CA ALA A 207 -2.98 -9.97 0.70
C ALA A 207 -2.48 -10.80 -0.49
N ARG A 208 -2.09 -10.14 -1.58
CA ARG A 208 -1.49 -10.80 -2.75
C ARG A 208 -0.20 -11.53 -2.37
N TRP A 209 0.71 -10.88 -1.67
CA TRP A 209 1.97 -11.48 -1.22
C TRP A 209 1.73 -12.71 -0.33
N LEU A 210 0.82 -12.62 0.65
CA LEU A 210 0.49 -13.75 1.54
C LEU A 210 -0.13 -14.93 0.79
N SER A 211 -0.93 -14.67 -0.26
CA SER A 211 -1.46 -15.73 -1.12
C SER A 211 -0.35 -16.51 -1.84
N ILE A 212 0.66 -15.81 -2.37
CA ILE A 212 1.83 -16.40 -3.04
C ILE A 212 2.67 -17.20 -2.04
N VAL A 213 2.90 -16.65 -0.84
CA VAL A 213 3.63 -17.37 0.23
C VAL A 213 2.89 -18.63 0.69
N ALA A 214 1.56 -18.57 0.82
CA ALA A 214 0.75 -19.73 1.14
C ALA A 214 0.87 -20.81 0.05
N ALA A 215 0.76 -20.44 -1.23
CA ALA A 215 0.95 -21.35 -2.35
C ALA A 215 2.35 -21.98 -2.36
N PHE A 216 3.39 -21.18 -2.10
CA PHE A 216 4.76 -21.69 -2.00
C PHE A 216 4.92 -22.67 -0.84
N ALA A 217 4.45 -22.33 0.37
CA ALA A 217 4.53 -23.20 1.54
C ALA A 217 3.79 -24.53 1.33
N VAL A 218 2.60 -24.50 0.72
CA VAL A 218 1.83 -25.70 0.39
C VAL A 218 2.54 -26.53 -0.68
N SER A 219 3.20 -25.90 -1.67
CA SER A 219 3.99 -26.61 -2.66
C SER A 219 5.17 -27.39 -2.04
N LEU A 220 5.83 -26.81 -1.01
CA LEU A 220 6.90 -27.50 -0.27
C LEU A 220 6.33 -28.73 0.46
N ALA A 221 5.20 -28.57 1.14
CA ALA A 221 4.54 -29.68 1.82
C ALA A 221 4.12 -30.79 0.83
N ALA A 222 3.49 -30.43 -0.30
CA ALA A 222 3.03 -31.37 -1.32
C ALA A 222 4.18 -32.15 -1.97
N ARG A 223 5.36 -31.52 -2.13
CA ARG A 223 6.58 -32.17 -2.64
C ARG A 223 7.30 -33.04 -1.60
N GLY A 224 6.82 -33.08 -0.36
CA GLY A 224 7.49 -33.76 0.74
C GLY A 224 8.77 -33.06 1.22
N ALA A 225 8.92 -31.75 0.93
CA ALA A 225 10.07 -30.94 1.32
C ALA A 225 9.95 -30.45 2.77
N MET A 226 9.61 -31.37 3.69
CA MET A 226 9.38 -31.11 5.11
C MET A 226 10.12 -32.16 5.94
N ILE A 227 10.86 -31.72 6.96
CA ILE A 227 11.58 -32.61 7.88
C ILE A 227 10.95 -32.52 9.29
N PRO A 228 10.69 -33.65 9.96
CA PRO A 228 10.21 -33.64 11.33
C PRO A 228 11.37 -33.32 12.28
N THR A 229 11.19 -32.29 13.10
CA THR A 229 12.11 -31.94 14.18
C THR A 229 11.45 -32.25 15.52
N ILE A 230 12.21 -32.78 16.46
CA ILE A 230 11.72 -33.09 17.80
C ILE A 230 12.21 -32.00 18.74
N ARG A 231 11.29 -31.30 19.41
CA ARG A 231 11.62 -30.35 20.46
C ARG A 231 11.14 -30.89 21.81
N ARG A 232 12.01 -30.81 22.82
CA ARG A 232 11.61 -31.11 24.19
C ARG A 232 10.63 -30.03 24.65
N SER A 233 9.38 -30.42 24.92
CA SER A 233 8.41 -29.49 25.50
C SER A 233 8.83 -29.15 26.93
N ARG A 234 8.72 -27.89 27.33
CA ARG A 234 8.95 -27.51 28.73
C ARG A 234 7.75 -28.04 29.53
N ALA A 235 7.97 -29.13 30.27
CA ALA A 235 6.98 -29.62 31.21
C ALA A 235 6.80 -28.58 32.32
N GLY A 236 5.54 -28.15 32.56
CA GLY A 236 5.21 -27.30 33.70
C GLY A 236 5.57 -27.98 35.03
N ARG A 237 5.80 -27.16 36.06
CA ARG A 237 6.30 -27.53 37.40
C ARG A 237 5.50 -28.63 38.15
N ARG A 238 4.35 -29.10 37.60
CA ARG A 238 3.42 -30.06 38.21
C ARG A 238 3.61 -31.53 37.78
N THR A 239 4.47 -31.85 36.81
CA THR A 239 4.70 -33.25 36.38
C THR A 239 6.19 -33.52 36.12
N PRO A 240 6.97 -33.89 37.15
CA PRO A 240 8.43 -34.01 37.06
C PRO A 240 8.94 -35.21 36.26
N ASN A 241 8.08 -36.18 35.89
CA ASN A 241 8.49 -37.49 35.34
C ASN A 241 8.00 -37.80 33.91
N ARG A 242 7.63 -36.80 33.11
CA ARG A 242 7.37 -37.00 31.68
C ARG A 242 8.26 -36.09 30.84
N THR A 243 9.25 -36.68 30.18
CA THR A 243 9.92 -36.05 29.03
C THR A 243 8.91 -36.00 27.89
N ALA A 244 8.11 -34.93 27.85
CA ALA A 244 7.19 -34.70 26.75
C ALA A 244 7.96 -34.05 25.58
N PHE A 245 7.83 -34.65 24.40
CA PHE A 245 8.42 -34.17 23.16
C PHE A 245 7.32 -33.72 22.22
N ALA A 246 7.51 -32.58 21.56
CA ALA A 246 6.65 -32.11 20.49
C ALA A 246 7.38 -32.34 19.15
N VAL A 247 6.64 -32.82 18.15
CA VAL A 247 7.12 -32.91 16.78
C VAL A 247 6.71 -31.64 16.06
N THR A 248 7.66 -30.97 15.41
CA THR A 248 7.44 -29.78 14.59
C THR A 248 7.99 -30.05 13.20
N TRP A 249 7.16 -29.86 12.18
CA TRP A 249 7.57 -29.98 10.79
C TRP A 249 8.19 -28.66 10.32
N THR A 250 9.43 -28.72 9.85
CA THR A 250 10.14 -27.56 9.30
C THR A 250 10.38 -27.77 7.82
N PRO A 251 10.24 -26.72 6.98
CA PRO A 251 10.55 -26.83 5.57
C PRO A 251 12.04 -27.17 5.37
N ALA A 252 12.30 -27.98 4.35
CA ALA A 252 13.63 -28.41 3.92
C ALA A 252 13.77 -28.21 2.42
N LEU A 253 15.00 -28.17 1.91
CA LEU A 253 15.27 -27.99 0.47
C LEU A 253 14.60 -26.73 -0.11
N VAL A 254 14.51 -25.68 0.70
CA VAL A 254 13.99 -24.38 0.26
C VAL A 254 15.02 -23.72 -0.64
N ASP A 255 14.62 -23.33 -1.84
CA ASP A 255 15.44 -22.50 -2.72
C ASP A 255 15.69 -21.15 -2.03
N ALA A 256 16.94 -20.92 -1.64
CA ALA A 256 17.34 -19.74 -0.89
C ALA A 256 17.20 -18.45 -1.72
N GLU A 257 17.39 -18.51 -3.03
CA GLU A 257 17.26 -17.34 -3.90
C GLU A 257 15.79 -16.98 -4.11
N HIS A 258 14.93 -17.99 -4.30
CA HIS A 258 13.49 -17.77 -4.37
C HIS A 258 12.94 -17.23 -3.04
N LEU A 259 13.33 -17.82 -1.91
CA LEU A 259 12.92 -17.35 -0.58
C LEU A 259 13.38 -15.92 -0.34
N LYS A 260 14.62 -15.58 -0.73
CA LYS A 260 15.14 -14.21 -0.61
C LYS A 260 14.31 -13.23 -1.43
N ARG A 261 14.02 -13.53 -2.70
CA ARG A 261 13.18 -12.67 -3.55
C ARG A 261 11.80 -12.43 -2.97
N VAL A 262 11.18 -13.48 -2.43
CA VAL A 262 9.86 -13.37 -1.78
C VAL A 262 9.96 -12.51 -0.51
N ALA A 263 11.00 -12.69 0.30
CA ALA A 263 11.21 -11.90 1.51
C ALA A 263 11.51 -10.42 1.21
N ASP A 264 12.36 -10.14 0.22
CA ASP A 264 12.72 -8.78 -0.21
C ASP A 264 11.48 -8.04 -0.77
N ALA A 265 10.52 -8.76 -1.33
CA ALA A 265 9.26 -8.21 -1.84
C ALA A 265 8.15 -8.09 -0.77
N MET A 266 8.41 -8.41 0.50
CA MET A 266 7.39 -8.42 1.56
C MET A 266 6.87 -7.00 1.84
N PRO A 267 5.57 -6.72 1.62
CA PRO A 267 5.00 -5.42 1.95
C PRO A 267 4.99 -5.18 3.46
N GLY A 268 5.34 -3.97 3.90
CA GLY A 268 5.34 -3.60 5.33
C GLY A 268 3.98 -3.84 6.02
N ALA A 269 2.88 -3.73 5.28
CA ALA A 269 1.53 -4.07 5.73
C ALA A 269 1.40 -5.50 6.29
N VAL A 270 2.19 -6.47 5.80
CA VAL A 270 2.21 -7.84 6.34
C VAL A 270 2.65 -7.85 7.81
N ALA A 271 3.61 -7.00 8.16
CA ALA A 271 4.20 -6.89 9.49
C ALA A 271 3.63 -5.74 10.35
N ALA A 272 2.58 -5.04 9.89
CA ALA A 272 2.03 -3.86 10.56
C ALA A 272 1.61 -4.07 12.03
N LEU A 273 1.38 -5.33 12.42
CA LEU A 273 0.96 -5.71 13.77
C LEU A 273 1.99 -6.59 14.50
N SER A 274 3.15 -6.82 13.88
CA SER A 274 4.27 -7.46 14.58
C SER A 274 4.80 -6.48 15.63
N PRO A 275 5.07 -6.93 16.87
CA PRO A 275 5.86 -6.10 17.78
C PRO A 275 7.18 -5.80 17.07
N SER A 276 7.59 -4.53 17.03
CA SER A 276 8.91 -4.19 16.51
C SER A 276 9.95 -5.12 17.13
N VAL A 277 10.83 -5.67 16.31
CA VAL A 277 12.00 -6.43 16.77
C VAL A 277 13.02 -5.51 17.46
N ASP A 278 12.75 -4.21 17.55
CA ASP A 278 13.49 -3.26 18.38
C ASP A 278 13.13 -3.42 19.86
N GLY A 279 13.76 -4.40 20.51
CA GLY A 279 13.60 -4.60 21.94
C GLY A 279 14.20 -5.88 22.51
N ALA A 280 15.32 -6.39 21.98
CA ALA A 280 16.06 -7.47 22.64
C ALA A 280 17.55 -7.51 22.29
N THR A 281 18.26 -6.41 22.54
CA THR A 281 19.66 -6.43 23.01
C THR A 281 19.94 -5.14 23.77
N MET A 282 19.59 -5.14 25.07
CA MET A 282 20.46 -4.56 26.10
C MET A 282 21.14 -5.72 26.82
#